data_AF-A0A536GSV7-F1
#
_entry.id   AF-A0A536GSV7-F1
#
_cell.length_a   1.000
_cell.length_b   1.000
_cell.length_c   1.000
_cell.angle_alpha   90.00
_cell.angle_beta   90.00
_cell.angle_gamma   90.00
#
_symmetry.space_group_name_H-M   'P 1'
#
loop_
_entity.id
_entity.type
_entity.pdbx_description
1 polymer ?
#
loop_
_entity_poly.entity_id
_entity_poly.type
_entity_poly.pdbx_seq_one_letter_code
_entity_poly.pdbx_strand_id
1 'polypeptide(L)' 'MVKWLLAHGATDVNVPNYEGKTPLKVAVERDNQEIAEVLREHGGKE' A
#
# COMPACT_ATOMS: atom_id res chain seq x y z
N MET A 1 -0.63 12.15 3.81
CA MET A 1 0.66 11.91 3.10
C MET A 1 0.55 10.78 2.07
N VAL A 2 0.04 9.60 2.41
CA VAL A 2 -0.10 8.44 1.50
C VAL A 2 -0.83 8.78 0.19
N LYS A 3 -1.96 9.49 0.27
CA LYS A 3 -2.73 9.94 -0.92
C LYS A 3 -1.93 10.86 -1.85
N TRP A 4 -1.06 11.72 -1.31
CA TRP A 4 -0.20 12.61 -2.10
C TRP A 4 0.90 11.84 -2.84
N LEU A 5 1.45 10.81 -2.20
CA LEU A 5 2.51 9.96 -2.75
C LEU A 5 1.97 9.09 -3.91
N LEU A 6 0.73 8.59 -3.77
CA LEU A 6 0.04 7.83 -4.81
C LEU A 6 -0.30 8.72 -6.02
N ALA A 7 -0.72 9.97 -5.79
CA ALA A 7 -1.06 10.91 -6.85
C ALA A 7 0.16 11.41 -7.67
N HIS A 8 1.38 11.37 -7.12
CA HIS A 8 2.59 11.93 -7.75
C HIS A 8 3.56 10.86 -8.30
N GLY A 9 3.09 9.63 -8.52
CA GLY A 9 3.86 8.62 -9.24
C GLY A 9 4.46 7.51 -8.37
N ALA A 10 3.73 7.02 -7.37
CA ALA A 10 4.02 5.69 -6.83
C ALA A 10 3.75 4.63 -7.92
N THR A 11 4.81 4.26 -8.64
CA THR A 11 4.73 3.54 -9.92
C THR A 11 4.31 2.08 -9.82
N ASP A 12 4.21 1.49 -8.62
CA ASP A 12 3.54 0.21 -8.39
C ASP A 12 3.32 0.01 -6.87
N VAL A 13 2.06 -0.10 -6.45
CA VAL A 13 1.66 -0.29 -5.04
C VAL A 13 1.81 -1.74 -4.55
N ASN A 14 2.30 -2.63 -5.42
CA ASN A 14 2.52 -4.05 -5.12
C ASN A 14 3.99 -4.39 -4.90
N VAL A 15 4.91 -3.43 -4.99
CA VAL A 15 6.34 -3.69 -4.77
C VAL A 15 6.57 -4.17 -3.34
N PRO A 16 7.08 -5.39 -3.14
CA PRO A 16 7.33 -5.90 -1.81
C PRO A 16 8.52 -5.18 -1.15
N ASN A 17 8.48 -5.08 0.18
CA ASN A 17 9.63 -4.68 0.98
C ASN A 17 10.70 -5.81 1.01
N TYR A 18 11.79 -5.60 1.75
CA TYR A 18 12.87 -6.59 1.91
C TYR A 18 12.42 -7.91 2.57
N GLU A 19 11.25 -7.93 3.22
CA GLU A 19 10.63 -9.12 3.83
C GLU A 19 9.67 -9.83 2.86
N GLY A 20 9.54 -9.36 1.61
CA GLY A 20 8.59 -9.89 0.64
C GLY A 20 7.14 -9.43 0.86
N LYS A 21 6.90 -8.43 1.71
CA LYS A 21 5.55 -7.94 2.03
C LYS A 21 5.19 -6.72 1.19
N THR A 22 4.05 -6.76 0.53
CA THR A 22 3.50 -5.59 -0.17
C THR A 22 3.06 -4.52 0.83
N PRO A 23 2.97 -3.24 0.40
CA PRO A 23 2.42 -2.16 1.23
C PRO A 23 1.05 -2.50 1.83
N LEU A 24 0.21 -3.23 1.08
CA LEU A 24 -1.10 -3.67 1.56
C LEU A 24 -0.97 -4.69 2.69
N LYS A 25 -0.09 -5.68 2.53
CA LYS A 25 0.16 -6.69 3.56
C LYS A 25 0.67 -6.08 4.86
N VAL A 26 1.57 -5.10 4.76
CA VAL A 26 2.06 -4.34 5.93
C VAL A 26 0.93 -3.52 6.57
N ALA A 27 0.03 -2.92 5.79
CA ALA A 27 -1.10 -2.16 6.33
C ALA A 27 -2.08 -3.07 7.08
N VAL A 28 -2.37 -4.26 6.55
CA VAL A 28 -3.24 -5.26 7.19
C VAL A 28 -2.59 -5.81 8.47
N GLU A 29 -1.31 -6.16 8.45
CA GLU A 29 -0.59 -6.65 9.65
C GLU A 29 -0.52 -5.61 10.77
N ARG A 30 -0.57 -4.32 10.44
CA ARG A 30 -0.56 -3.20 11.39
C ARG A 30 -1.96 -2.72 11.79
N ASP A 31 -3.01 -3.44 11.40
CA ASP A 31 -4.42 -3.09 11.63
C ASP A 31 -4.79 -1.68 11.11
N ASN A 32 -4.10 -1.22 10.06
CA ASN A 32 -4.22 0.16 9.58
C ASN A 32 -5.21 0.23 8.42
N GLN A 33 -6.50 0.15 8.77
CA GLN A 33 -7.60 0.04 7.80
C GLN A 33 -7.65 1.19 6.80
N GLU A 34 -7.44 2.43 7.23
CA GLU A 34 -7.45 3.60 6.34
C GLU A 34 -6.39 3.47 5.23
N ILE A 35 -5.20 3.00 5.57
CA ILE A 35 -4.11 2.82 4.59
C ILE A 35 -4.41 1.61 3.70
N ALA A 36 -4.96 0.53 4.26
CA ALA A 36 -5.34 -0.65 3.48
C ALA A 36 -6.42 -0.32 2.44
N GLU A 37 -7.42 0.48 2.80
CA GLU A 37 -8.47 0.95 1.87
C GLU A 37 -7.88 1.80 0.75
N VAL A 38 -7.06 2.80 1.09
CA VAL A 38 -6.39 3.65 0.09
C VAL A 38 -5.54 2.81 -0.87
N LEU A 39 -4.83 1.80 -0.37
CA LEU A 39 -4.02 0.92 -1.21
C LEU A 39 -4.88 0.02 -2.11
N ARG A 40 -6.02 -0.50 -1.61
CA ARG A 40 -6.97 -1.28 -2.41
C ARG A 40 -7.61 -0.45 -3.53
N GLU A 41 -8.01 0.78 -3.23
CA GLU A 41 -8.55 1.72 -4.24
C GLU A 41 -7.56 1.98 -5.38
N HIS A 42 -6.25 1.91 -5.07
CA HIS A 42 -5.18 2.09 -6.05
C HIS A 42 -4.63 0.77 -6.62
N GLY A 43 -5.35 -0.35 -6.44
CA GLY A 43 -5.01 -1.64 -7.06
C GLY A 43 -3.99 -2.51 -6.30
N GLY A 44 -3.77 -2.23 -5.02
CA GLY A 44 -2.89 -2.99 -4.13
C GLY A 44 -3.37 -4.42 -3.88
N LYS A 45 -2.42 -5.36 -3.86
CA LYS A 45 -2.61 -6.80 -3.67
C LYS A 45 -1.68 -7.34 -2.58
N GLU A 46 -2.05 -8.50 -2.04
CA GLU A 46 -1.31 -9.19 -0.97
C GLU A 46 -0.13 -10.04 -1.45
#